data_AF-A0A835GHG0-F1
#
_entry.id   AF-A0A835GHG0-F1
#
_cell.length_a   1.000
_cell.length_b   1.000
_cell.length_c   1.000
_cell.angle_alpha   90.00
_cell.angle_beta   90.00
_cell.angle_gamma   90.00
#
_symmetry.space_group_name_H-M   'P 1'
#
loop_
_entity.id
_entity.type
_entity.pdbx_description
1 polymer ?
#
loop_
_entity_poly.entity_id
_entity_poly.type
_entity_poly.pdbx_seq_one_letter_code
_entity_poly.pdbx_strand_id
1 'polypeptide(L)'
;MFPLERDDILSFPGSRFVVYTSSASYKSSRLCVRLVITSAFTLLSSMDEDEILIMYYFLKRRKMKQARKRKYWVHPMLMKRIPLGLCQSYIEELKSDDGKFYEYLRMTVSTFDSLLARLADNLRRENTYFRNCISAEERLVITLRYLASGCSFKQLHYNFRVGMSTISKIIKETCSVIWS
;
A
#
# COMPACT_ATOMS: atom_id res chain seq x y z
N MET A 1 16.76 -23.46 7.69
CA MET A 1 17.25 -24.04 8.95
C MET A 1 17.90 -22.92 9.74
N PHE A 2 17.50 -22.79 11.01
CA PHE A 2 17.90 -21.79 12.04
C PHE A 2 17.31 -20.37 11.94
N PRO A 3 17.01 -19.70 13.08
CA PRO A 3 15.97 -20.10 14.05
C PRO A 3 15.14 -18.90 14.57
N LEU A 4 14.11 -19.22 15.37
CA LEU A 4 13.30 -18.30 16.18
C LEU A 4 13.88 -18.21 17.61
N GLU A 5 14.08 -17.00 18.13
CA GLU A 5 14.24 -16.60 19.55
C GLU A 5 13.91 -15.09 19.56
N ARG A 6 12.80 -14.58 20.12
CA ARG A 6 12.37 -14.43 21.52
C ARG A 6 13.40 -13.76 22.45
N ASP A 7 13.04 -12.54 22.86
CA ASP A 7 13.23 -11.89 24.17
C ASP A 7 14.08 -10.62 24.16
N ASP A 8 13.47 -9.50 23.77
CA ASP A 8 13.95 -8.16 24.14
C ASP A 8 13.11 -7.59 25.28
N ILE A 9 13.70 -7.71 26.46
CA ILE A 9 13.37 -7.04 27.71
C ILE A 9 13.68 -5.55 27.55
N LEU A 10 12.66 -4.69 27.61
CA LEU A 10 12.83 -3.27 27.92
C LEU A 10 12.18 -2.98 29.27
N SER A 11 13.01 -3.09 30.30
CA SER A 11 12.78 -2.57 31.64
C SER A 11 13.03 -1.06 31.63
N PHE A 12 12.05 -0.25 32.05
CA PHE A 12 12.29 1.09 32.58
C PHE A 12 11.58 1.26 33.93
N PRO A 13 12.17 2.03 34.88
CA PRO A 13 11.77 2.05 36.27
C PRO A 13 10.78 3.19 36.58
N GLY A 14 9.98 3.00 37.63
CA GLY A 14 9.39 4.12 38.35
C GLY A 14 7.88 4.34 38.19
N SER A 15 7.07 3.39 38.65
CA SER A 15 5.83 3.71 39.39
C SER A 15 5.27 2.44 40.00
N ARG A 16 5.38 2.35 41.33
CA ARG A 16 4.88 1.26 42.16
C ARG A 16 3.34 1.35 42.20
N PHE A 17 2.65 0.71 41.26
CA PHE A 17 1.23 0.43 41.42
C PHE A 17 1.07 -0.95 42.05
N VAL A 18 0.74 -0.94 43.34
CA VAL A 18 0.26 -2.12 44.07
C VAL A 18 -1.06 -2.52 43.42
N VAL A 19 -1.04 -3.56 42.58
CA VAL A 19 -2.27 -4.19 42.11
C VAL A 19 -2.82 -4.97 43.29
N TYR A 20 -3.84 -4.41 43.96
CA TYR A 20 -4.71 -5.20 44.80
C TYR A 20 -5.42 -6.20 43.89
N THR A 21 -4.95 -7.44 43.87
CA THR A 21 -5.71 -8.58 43.38
C THR A 21 -6.83 -8.85 44.38
N SER A 22 -7.89 -8.04 44.34
CA SER A 22 -9.17 -8.47 44.89
C SER A 22 -9.70 -9.54 43.95
N SER A 23 -9.47 -10.80 44.34
CA SER A 23 -10.10 -12.00 43.83
C SER A 23 -11.61 -11.96 44.11
N ALA A 24 -12.32 -11.03 43.48
CA ALA A 24 -13.78 -11.04 43.45
C ALA A 24 -14.22 -12.13 42.46
N SER A 25 -14.36 -13.33 43.01
CA SER A 25 -15.03 -14.48 42.39
C SER A 25 -16.37 -14.04 41.81
N TYR A 26 -16.44 -13.83 40.49
CA TYR A 26 -17.71 -13.65 39.78
C TYR A 26 -18.40 -15.02 39.74
N LYS A 27 -19.02 -15.41 40.86
CA LYS A 27 -20.00 -16.50 40.85
C LYS A 27 -21.14 -16.04 39.96
N SER A 28 -21.24 -16.68 38.80
CA SER A 28 -22.32 -16.54 37.83
C SER A 28 -23.65 -16.88 38.50
N SER A 29 -24.26 -15.89 39.14
CA SER A 29 -25.60 -15.96 39.67
C SER A 29 -26.57 -15.62 38.54
N ARG A 30 -27.66 -16.40 38.42
CA ARG A 30 -28.74 -16.12 37.46
C ARG A 30 -29.26 -14.68 37.58
N LEU A 31 -29.12 -14.07 38.76
CA LEU A 31 -29.46 -12.68 39.06
C LEU A 31 -28.55 -11.66 38.35
N CYS A 32 -27.23 -11.86 38.31
CA CYS A 32 -26.34 -10.94 37.57
C CYS A 32 -26.59 -10.98 36.06
N VAL A 33 -26.82 -12.18 35.50
CA VAL A 33 -27.16 -12.34 34.07
C VAL A 33 -28.52 -11.69 33.78
N ARG A 34 -29.51 -11.90 34.67
CA ARG A 34 -30.84 -11.31 34.52
C ARG A 34 -30.82 -9.79 34.65
N LEU A 35 -30.05 -9.23 35.59
CA LEU A 35 -29.88 -7.77 35.75
C LEU A 35 -29.24 -7.12 34.52
N VAL A 36 -28.20 -7.74 33.94
CA VAL A 36 -27.55 -7.25 32.71
C VAL A 36 -28.49 -7.36 31.50
N ILE A 37 -29.26 -8.45 31.39
CA ILE A 37 -30.25 -8.63 30.31
C ILE A 37 -31.40 -7.64 30.48
N THR A 38 -31.94 -7.44 31.68
CA THR A 38 -33.05 -6.52 31.93
C THR A 38 -32.62 -5.08 31.72
N SER A 39 -31.42 -4.68 32.14
CA SER A 39 -30.91 -3.32 31.89
C SER A 39 -30.68 -3.07 30.40
N ALA A 40 -30.22 -4.07 29.65
CA ALA A 40 -30.08 -3.97 28.20
C ALA A 40 -31.44 -3.91 27.49
N PHE A 41 -32.44 -4.66 27.97
CA PHE A 41 -33.80 -4.67 27.46
C PHE A 41 -34.52 -3.34 27.71
N THR A 42 -34.40 -2.75 28.90
CA THR A 42 -34.98 -1.44 29.23
C THR A 42 -34.32 -0.30 28.44
N LEU A 43 -33.01 -0.38 28.20
CA LEU A 43 -32.32 0.56 27.32
C LEU A 43 -32.79 0.43 25.87
N LEU A 44 -33.06 -0.78 25.37
CA LEU A 44 -33.62 -1.00 24.03
C LEU A 44 -35.09 -0.55 23.89
N SER A 45 -35.89 -0.57 24.97
CA SER A 45 -37.29 -0.11 24.96
C SER A 45 -37.48 1.40 25.13
N SER A 46 -36.41 2.15 25.42
CA SER A 46 -36.42 3.61 25.58
C SER A 46 -35.75 4.36 24.41
N MET A 47 -35.27 3.62 23.41
CA MET A 47 -34.64 4.18 22.21
C MET A 47 -35.69 4.39 21.13
N ASP A 48 -35.86 5.63 20.69
CA ASP A 48 -36.73 5.98 19.56
C ASP A 48 -36.22 5.35 18.25
N GLU A 49 -37.09 5.20 17.25
CA GLU A 49 -36.73 4.61 15.94
C GLU A 49 -35.53 5.33 15.30
N ASP A 50 -35.45 6.66 15.48
CA ASP A 50 -34.35 7.49 15.02
C ASP A 50 -33.02 7.14 15.71
N GLU A 51 -33.03 6.86 17.01
CA GLU A 51 -31.83 6.47 17.76
C GLU A 51 -31.30 5.10 17.30
N ILE A 52 -32.20 4.16 17.04
CA ILE A 52 -31.86 2.83 16.49
C ILE A 52 -31.26 2.98 15.09
N LEU A 53 -31.83 3.84 14.24
CA LEU A 53 -31.34 4.10 12.90
C LEU A 53 -29.94 4.76 12.92
N ILE A 54 -29.73 5.73 13.81
CA ILE A 54 -28.44 6.41 14.02
C ILE A 54 -27.38 5.39 14.50
N MET A 55 -27.72 4.55 15.48
CA MET A 55 -26.85 3.49 15.99
C MET A 55 -26.47 2.51 14.87
N TYR A 56 -27.44 2.03 14.09
CA TYR A 56 -27.21 1.16 12.94
C TYR A 56 -26.27 1.81 11.90
N TYR A 57 -26.50 3.08 11.57
CA TYR A 57 -25.64 3.83 10.64
C TYR A 57 -24.19 3.89 11.14
N PHE A 58 -23.96 4.20 12.42
CA PHE A 58 -22.62 4.23 13.00
C PHE A 58 -21.94 2.86 12.98
N LEU A 59 -22.65 1.78 13.30
CA LEU A 59 -22.13 0.42 13.25
C LEU A 59 -21.78 0.00 11.81
N LYS A 60 -22.64 0.31 10.83
CA LYS A 60 -22.38 0.08 9.40
C LYS A 60 -21.16 0.86 8.93
N ARG A 61 -21.04 2.15 9.29
CA ARG A 61 -19.88 3.00 8.95
C ARG A 61 -18.59 2.47 9.58
N ARG A 62 -18.64 1.99 10.83
CA ARG A 62 -17.48 1.38 11.52
C ARG A 62 -17.04 0.07 10.86
N LYS A 63 -17.98 -0.83 10.53
CA LYS A 63 -17.69 -2.07 9.76
C LYS A 63 -17.08 -1.76 8.39
N MET A 64 -17.63 -0.78 7.67
CA MET A 64 -17.08 -0.33 6.37
C MET A 64 -15.66 0.24 6.50
N LYS A 65 -15.39 1.04 7.53
CA LYS A 65 -14.03 1.53 7.83
C LYS A 65 -13.07 0.39 8.17
N GLN A 66 -13.52 -0.61 8.95
CA GLN A 66 -12.72 -1.79 9.29
C GLN A 66 -12.42 -2.65 8.06
N ALA A 67 -13.40 -2.87 7.18
CA ALA A 67 -13.21 -3.60 5.92
C ALA A 67 -12.25 -2.88 4.94
N ARG A 68 -12.19 -1.54 5.02
CA ARG A 68 -11.25 -0.71 4.24
C ARG A 68 -9.86 -0.64 4.86
N LYS A 69 -9.61 -1.25 6.03
CA LYS A 69 -8.26 -1.34 6.57
C LYS A 69 -7.41 -2.13 5.58
N ARG A 70 -6.36 -1.50 5.09
CA ARG A 70 -5.42 -2.15 4.17
C ARG A 70 -4.76 -3.31 4.91
N LYS A 71 -4.89 -4.52 4.34
CA LYS A 71 -4.17 -5.69 4.82
C LYS A 71 -2.65 -5.53 4.69
N TYR A 72 -2.21 -4.79 3.66
CA TYR A 72 -0.81 -4.54 3.38
C TYR A 72 -0.58 -3.06 3.07
N TRP A 73 0.48 -2.47 3.63
CA TRP A 73 0.94 -1.14 3.23
C TRP A 73 1.48 -1.17 1.79
N VAL A 74 2.27 -2.20 1.46
CA VAL A 74 2.70 -2.56 0.10
C VAL A 74 2.45 -4.05 -0.09
N HIS A 75 1.81 -4.43 -1.21
CA HIS A 75 1.54 -5.84 -1.48
C HIS A 75 2.87 -6.61 -1.68
N PRO A 76 3.04 -7.84 -1.13
CA PRO A 76 4.30 -8.59 -1.22
C PRO A 76 4.83 -8.80 -2.65
N MET A 77 3.92 -8.90 -3.63
CA MET A 77 4.27 -8.98 -5.06
C MET A 77 5.09 -7.78 -5.56
N LEU A 78 4.84 -6.59 -5.00
CA LEU A 78 5.48 -5.33 -5.39
C LEU A 78 6.78 -5.08 -4.63
N MET A 79 7.00 -5.77 -3.50
CA MET A 79 8.27 -5.71 -2.77
C MET A 79 9.42 -6.30 -3.60
N LYS A 80 9.12 -7.26 -4.48
CA LYS A 80 10.08 -7.90 -5.38
C LYS A 80 10.33 -7.11 -6.68
N ARG A 81 10.16 -5.78 -6.68
CA ARG A 81 10.35 -4.94 -7.89
C ARG A 81 11.79 -4.96 -8.41
N ILE A 82 12.79 -4.81 -7.54
CA ILE A 82 14.19 -4.72 -7.96
C ILE A 82 14.67 -6.03 -8.63
N PRO A 83 14.44 -7.22 -8.04
CA PRO A 83 14.92 -8.46 -8.65
C PRO A 83 14.04 -8.99 -9.80
N LEU A 84 12.75 -8.64 -9.86
CA LEU A 84 11.79 -9.23 -10.81
C LEU A 84 11.04 -8.20 -11.67
N GLY A 85 11.46 -6.95 -11.64
CA GLY A 85 10.86 -5.87 -12.43
C GLY A 85 11.47 -5.86 -13.82
N LEU A 86 10.63 -5.68 -14.85
CA LEU A 86 11.09 -5.65 -16.24
C LEU A 86 12.18 -4.62 -16.50
N CYS A 87 12.21 -3.50 -15.77
CA CYS A 87 13.18 -2.47 -16.05
C CYS A 87 14.64 -2.92 -15.81
N GLN A 88 14.88 -3.73 -14.77
CA GLN A 88 16.24 -4.13 -14.42
C GLN A 88 16.75 -5.26 -15.31
N SER A 89 15.93 -6.27 -15.60
CA SER A 89 16.39 -7.46 -16.33
C SER A 89 16.11 -7.39 -17.84
N TYR A 90 14.97 -6.81 -18.23
CA TYR A 90 14.45 -6.93 -19.61
C TYR A 90 14.76 -5.72 -20.47
N ILE A 91 14.78 -4.51 -19.91
CA ILE A 91 15.14 -3.31 -20.68
C ILE A 91 16.62 -3.30 -21.05
N GLU A 92 17.48 -3.75 -20.14
CA GLU A 92 18.91 -3.85 -20.39
C GLU A 92 19.22 -4.89 -21.47
N GLU A 93 18.49 -6.01 -21.49
CA GLU A 93 18.54 -7.00 -22.58
C GLU A 93 18.01 -6.41 -23.90
N LEU A 94 16.90 -5.65 -23.87
CA LEU A 94 16.37 -4.99 -25.07
C LEU A 94 17.34 -3.95 -25.63
N LYS A 95 18.08 -3.22 -24.80
CA LYS A 95 19.09 -2.25 -25.26
C LYS A 95 20.24 -2.90 -26.04
N SER A 96 20.45 -4.22 -25.91
CA SER A 96 21.45 -4.95 -26.70
C SER A 96 21.00 -5.23 -28.14
N ASP A 97 19.70 -5.19 -28.41
CA ASP A 97 19.08 -5.45 -29.71
C ASP A 97 18.21 -4.26 -30.11
N ASP A 98 18.83 -3.32 -30.85
CA ASP A 98 18.19 -2.08 -31.30
C ASP A 98 16.86 -2.31 -32.02
N GLY A 99 16.73 -3.41 -32.78
CA GLY A 99 15.50 -3.75 -33.50
C GLY A 99 14.35 -4.05 -32.55
N LYS A 100 14.58 -4.90 -31.55
CA LYS A 100 13.58 -5.22 -30.53
C LYS A 100 13.28 -4.03 -29.62
N PHE A 101 14.29 -3.23 -29.29
CA PHE A 101 14.09 -2.01 -28.52
C PHE A 101 13.13 -1.05 -29.22
N TYR A 102 13.34 -0.84 -30.53
CA TYR A 102 12.46 -0.03 -31.35
C TYR A 102 11.05 -0.60 -31.46
N GLU A 103 10.90 -1.92 -31.60
CA GLU A 103 9.58 -2.55 -31.58
C GLU A 103 8.85 -2.33 -30.24
N TYR A 104 9.59 -2.40 -29.13
CA TYR A 104 9.02 -2.31 -27.78
C TYR A 104 8.64 -0.88 -27.37
N LEU A 105 9.50 0.11 -27.62
CA LEU A 105 9.31 1.52 -27.21
C LEU A 105 8.97 2.47 -28.37
N ARG A 106 9.04 2.03 -29.63
CA ARG A 106 8.89 2.87 -30.84
C ARG A 106 9.90 4.03 -30.89
N MET A 107 11.09 3.82 -30.33
CA MET A 107 12.17 4.79 -30.19
C MET A 107 13.51 4.05 -30.24
N THR A 108 14.56 4.67 -30.79
CA THR A 108 15.91 4.07 -30.83
C THR A 108 16.62 4.26 -29.48
N VAL A 109 17.63 3.43 -29.19
CA VAL A 109 18.39 3.54 -27.93
C VAL A 109 19.08 4.91 -27.81
N SER A 110 19.68 5.40 -28.90
CA SER A 110 20.36 6.71 -28.93
C SER A 110 19.43 7.90 -28.61
N THR A 111 18.21 7.87 -29.16
CA THR A 111 17.20 8.92 -28.90
C THR A 111 16.64 8.79 -27.49
N PHE A 112 16.45 7.57 -27.00
CA PHE A 112 16.04 7.30 -25.62
C PHE A 112 17.06 7.83 -24.61
N ASP A 113 18.36 7.54 -24.77
CA ASP A 113 19.39 7.98 -23.84
C ASP A 113 19.56 9.51 -23.86
N SER A 114 19.44 10.13 -25.05
CA SER A 114 19.44 11.60 -25.19
C SER A 114 18.24 12.25 -24.49
N LEU A 115 17.06 11.64 -24.61
CA LEU A 115 15.84 12.09 -23.93
C LEU A 115 15.95 11.91 -22.42
N LEU A 116 16.47 10.76 -21.98
CA LEU A 116 16.70 10.46 -20.57
C LEU A 116 17.66 11.47 -19.95
N ALA A 117 18.77 11.80 -20.62
CA ALA A 117 19.73 12.79 -20.12
C ALA A 117 19.08 14.16 -19.88
N ARG A 118 18.18 14.61 -20.77
CA ARG A 118 17.44 15.88 -20.62
C ARG A 118 16.38 15.85 -19.52
N LEU A 119 15.71 14.71 -19.34
CA LEU A 119 14.61 14.57 -18.40
C LEU A 119 15.05 14.06 -17.02
N ALA A 120 16.28 13.56 -16.89
CA ALA A 120 16.79 12.90 -15.70
C ALA A 120 16.61 13.79 -14.47
N ASP A 121 17.00 15.06 -14.56
CA ASP A 121 16.95 15.99 -13.43
C ASP A 121 15.51 16.27 -12.96
N ASN A 122 14.57 16.39 -13.89
CA ASN A 122 13.16 16.66 -13.59
C ASN A 122 12.42 15.41 -13.09
N LEU A 123 12.84 14.22 -13.53
CA LEU A 123 12.21 12.94 -13.16
C LEU A 123 12.86 12.26 -11.96
N ARG A 124 14.04 12.72 -11.54
CA ARG A 124 14.79 12.17 -10.42
C ARG A 124 13.97 12.29 -9.15
N ARG A 125 13.94 11.19 -8.38
CA ARG A 125 13.39 11.17 -7.04
C ARG A 125 14.39 10.57 -6.08
N GLU A 126 14.37 11.09 -4.86
CA GLU A 126 15.28 10.67 -3.80
C GLU A 126 14.80 9.40 -3.12
N ASN A 127 15.71 8.45 -2.93
CA ASN A 127 15.40 7.23 -2.18
C ASN A 127 15.05 7.59 -0.73
N THR A 128 13.96 7.04 -0.22
CA THR A 128 13.59 7.18 1.19
C THR A 128 14.02 5.93 1.95
N TYR A 129 14.31 6.05 3.25
CA TYR A 129 14.68 4.91 4.12
C TYR A 129 13.70 3.72 4.03
N PHE A 130 12.41 4.00 3.81
CA PHE A 130 11.38 2.96 3.76
C PHE A 130 11.17 2.34 2.37
N ARG A 131 11.61 2.99 1.28
CA ARG A 131 11.37 2.50 -0.08
C ARG A 131 12.32 3.12 -1.10
N ASN A 132 12.92 2.26 -1.93
CA ASN A 132 13.67 2.69 -3.11
C ASN A 132 12.74 3.35 -4.12
N CYS A 133 13.13 4.55 -4.54
CA CYS A 133 12.45 5.29 -5.59
C CYS A 133 12.50 4.55 -6.92
N ILE A 134 11.55 4.89 -7.78
CA ILE A 134 11.52 4.43 -9.16
C ILE A 134 12.50 5.34 -9.90
N SER A 135 13.49 4.76 -10.58
CA SER A 135 14.53 5.52 -11.29
C SER A 135 13.92 6.36 -12.41
N ALA A 136 14.61 7.43 -12.82
CA ALA A 136 14.15 8.26 -13.93
C ALA A 136 14.00 7.44 -15.22
N GLU A 137 14.91 6.50 -15.46
CA GLU A 137 14.87 5.55 -16.57
C GLU A 137 13.60 4.69 -16.53
N GLU A 138 13.31 4.05 -15.40
CA GLU A 138 12.13 3.19 -15.25
C GLU A 138 10.83 3.97 -15.46
N ARG A 139 10.79 5.23 -14.99
CA ARG A 139 9.65 6.13 -15.22
C ARG A 139 9.46 6.47 -16.69
N LEU A 140 10.55 6.75 -17.40
CA LEU A 140 10.51 7.05 -18.83
C LEU A 140 10.06 5.83 -19.62
N VAL A 141 10.62 4.65 -19.34
CA VAL A 141 10.22 3.38 -19.97
C VAL A 141 8.73 3.09 -19.78
N ILE A 142 8.20 3.21 -18.55
CA ILE A 142 6.78 2.99 -18.27
C ILE A 142 5.90 3.93 -19.12
N THR A 143 6.32 5.19 -19.24
CA THR A 143 5.58 6.22 -19.98
C THR A 143 5.62 5.94 -21.48
N LEU A 144 6.80 5.69 -22.03
CA LEU A 144 6.95 5.38 -23.45
C LEU A 144 6.23 4.09 -23.83
N ARG A 145 6.30 3.05 -22.99
CA ARG A 145 5.56 1.80 -23.23
C ARG A 145 4.06 2.03 -23.25
N TYR A 146 3.54 2.88 -22.38
CA TYR A 146 2.13 3.28 -22.38
C TYR A 146 1.75 4.00 -23.67
N LEU A 147 2.55 4.97 -24.11
CA LEU A 147 2.30 5.75 -25.32
C LEU A 147 2.45 4.93 -26.61
N ALA A 148 3.45 4.06 -26.68
CA ALA A 148 3.76 3.27 -27.86
C ALA A 148 2.76 2.13 -28.10
N SER A 149 2.33 1.44 -27.04
CA SER A 149 1.47 0.24 -27.14
C SER A 149 0.02 0.48 -26.72
N GLY A 150 -0.31 1.59 -26.06
CA GLY A 150 -1.65 1.84 -25.54
C GLY A 150 -2.09 0.86 -24.43
N CYS A 151 -1.14 0.21 -23.75
CA CYS A 151 -1.44 -0.82 -22.76
C CYS A 151 -2.27 -0.30 -21.59
N SER A 152 -3.10 -1.17 -21.00
CA SER A 152 -3.83 -0.81 -19.78
C SER A 152 -2.91 -0.63 -18.57
N PHE A 153 -3.30 0.21 -17.62
CA PHE A 153 -2.55 0.38 -16.35
C PHE A 153 -2.41 -0.94 -15.56
N LYS A 154 -3.34 -1.88 -15.76
CA LYS A 154 -3.30 -3.20 -15.11
C LYS A 154 -2.16 -4.04 -15.67
N GLN A 155 -1.94 -4.04 -16.98
CA GLN A 155 -0.80 -4.73 -17.60
C GLN A 155 0.52 -4.14 -17.11
N LEU A 156 0.66 -2.81 -17.13
CA LEU A 156 1.85 -2.13 -16.61
C LEU A 156 2.12 -2.45 -15.13
N HIS A 157 1.06 -2.57 -14.32
CA HIS A 157 1.17 -2.95 -12.91
C HIS A 157 1.82 -4.32 -12.70
N TYR A 158 1.39 -5.34 -13.44
CA TYR A 158 1.97 -6.69 -13.31
C TYR A 158 3.39 -6.75 -13.88
N ASN A 159 3.61 -6.08 -15.00
CA ASN A 159 4.87 -6.04 -15.74
C ASN A 159 5.99 -5.34 -14.95
N PHE A 160 5.75 -4.10 -14.50
CA PHE A 160 6.75 -3.31 -13.78
C PHE A 160 6.67 -3.48 -12.26
N ARG A 161 5.68 -4.22 -11.73
CA ARG A 161 5.45 -4.39 -10.28
C ARG A 161 5.31 -3.06 -9.54
N VAL A 162 4.70 -2.07 -10.19
CA VAL A 162 4.42 -0.74 -9.65
C VAL A 162 2.92 -0.58 -9.47
N GLY A 163 2.46 0.07 -8.39
CA GLY A 163 1.04 0.30 -8.15
C GLY A 163 0.38 1.13 -9.26
N MET A 164 -0.85 0.79 -9.64
CA MET A 164 -1.58 1.47 -10.74
C MET A 164 -1.71 2.98 -10.51
N SER A 165 -1.97 3.40 -9.28
CA SER A 165 -2.05 4.83 -8.93
C SER A 165 -0.71 5.54 -9.08
N THR A 166 0.40 4.85 -8.80
CA THR A 166 1.75 5.37 -9.01
C THR A 166 2.07 5.47 -10.50
N ILE A 167 1.72 4.45 -11.30
CA ILE A 167 1.89 4.47 -12.76
C ILE A 167 1.16 5.66 -13.38
N SER A 168 -0.11 5.88 -13.00
CA SER A 168 -0.89 7.02 -13.50
C SER A 168 -0.23 8.36 -13.18
N LYS A 169 0.31 8.52 -11.96
CA LYS A 169 1.06 9.73 -11.57
C LYS A 169 2.34 9.89 -12.39
N ILE A 170 3.10 8.81 -12.56
CA ILE A 170 4.34 8.82 -13.36
C ILE A 170 4.05 9.30 -14.77
N ILE A 171 3.06 8.70 -15.44
CA ILE A 171 2.74 9.05 -16.84
C ILE A 171 2.35 10.52 -16.95
N LYS A 172 1.50 11.02 -16.04
CA LYS A 172 1.11 12.44 -16.03
C LYS A 172 2.30 13.36 -15.82
N GLU A 173 3.15 13.06 -14.84
CA GLU A 173 4.35 13.85 -14.54
C GLU A 173 5.32 13.84 -15.74
N THR A 174 5.62 12.66 -16.29
CA THR A 174 6.53 12.54 -17.43
C THR A 174 6.00 13.26 -18.67
N CYS A 175 4.72 13.10 -19.01
CA CYS A 175 4.13 13.82 -20.15
C CYS A 175 4.16 15.34 -19.96
N SER A 176 3.95 15.82 -18.72
CA SER A 176 4.05 17.26 -18.42
C SER A 176 5.45 17.79 -18.66
N VAL A 177 6.49 17.04 -18.26
CA VAL A 177 7.89 17.45 -18.46
C VAL A 177 8.26 17.39 -19.94
N ILE A 178 7.76 16.41 -20.70
CA ILE A 178 8.04 16.31 -22.15
C ILE A 178 7.44 17.49 -22.94
N TRP A 179 6.30 18.01 -22.50
CA TRP A 179 5.58 19.10 -23.16
C TRP A 179 5.94 20.50 -22.60
N SER A 180 6.93 20.58 -21.71
CA SER A 180 7.45 21.86 -21.17
C SER A 180 8.67 22.30 -21.96
#